data_AF-A0AAW2LV13-F1
#
_entry.id   AF-A0AAW2LV13-F1
#
_cell.length_a   1.000
_cell.length_b   1.000
_cell.length_c   1.000
_cell.angle_alpha   90.00
_cell.angle_beta   90.00
_cell.angle_gamma   90.00
#
_symmetry.space_group_name_H-M   'P 1'
#
loop_
_entity.id
_entity.type
_entity.pdbx_description
1 polymer ?
#
loop_
_entity_poly.entity_id
_entity_poly.type
_entity_poly.pdbx_seq_one_letter_code
_entity_poly.pdbx_strand_id
1 'polypeptide(L)'
;MDLLIDDQELHRWPNPSEALEEIKEIGKISGPTAITGLILYSRAMISMLFLGYLGELELAGGSLSIGVANITGYSVISGLAMGMEPICGQAYGAKQMKLLGLALQRTILLLLTTSIPISFMWLNMKRILLWCNQDEEISSVAQTFILFAIPDLFFLSLLHPLRIYLRTQGITLPLTYCSSISVLLHVPLNFLLVKYFNMGIAGVALAMALTNLNLVLLLCSYIYFSGVYKGSWVAPSLDCLKGWSSLLSLAIPTCISVCLEWWWYELMIMLCGLLSNPKATIASMGILIQTTSLVYVFPSSLSLGVSTRVSNELGARRPAKARISMIVSLFCAVALGVAAMLFTTLMRHRWGRFFTGDAEILELTTVALPIAGLCELGNCPQTTGCGF
;
A
#
# COMPACT_ATOMS: atom_id res chain seq x y z
N MET A 1 35.73 23.41 -3.77
CA MET A 1 36.44 22.80 -2.63
C MET A 1 35.85 21.43 -2.46
N ASP A 2 36.43 20.50 -3.20
CA ASP A 2 35.92 19.15 -3.41
C ASP A 2 36.02 18.34 -2.10
N LEU A 3 34.89 17.78 -1.69
CA LEU A 3 34.80 16.83 -0.59
C LEU A 3 35.38 15.50 -1.09
N LEU A 4 36.66 15.28 -0.82
CA LEU A 4 37.18 13.92 -0.63
C LEU A 4 36.45 13.36 0.60
N ILE A 5 35.28 12.78 0.39
CA ILE A 5 34.73 11.82 1.35
C ILE A 5 35.81 10.76 1.47
N ASP A 6 36.32 10.57 2.69
CA ASP A 6 37.28 9.52 2.94
C ASP A 6 36.63 8.19 2.52
N ASP A 7 37.18 7.56 1.48
CA ASP A 7 36.67 6.30 0.93
C ASP A 7 36.58 5.24 2.04
N GLN A 8 37.44 5.37 3.06
CA GLN A 8 37.41 4.56 4.26
C GLN A 8 36.16 4.78 5.13
N GLU A 9 35.64 6.01 5.25
CA GLU A 9 34.39 6.29 5.95
C GLU A 9 33.17 5.79 5.18
N LEU A 10 33.17 5.93 3.85
CA LEU A 10 32.06 5.46 3.01
C LEU A 10 31.93 3.94 3.06
N HIS A 11 33.03 3.20 3.23
CA HIS A 11 33.05 1.73 3.23
C HIS A 11 33.02 1.07 4.61
N ARG A 12 32.88 1.85 5.68
CA ARG A 12 32.85 1.35 7.06
C ARG A 12 31.54 0.65 7.43
N TRP A 13 31.64 -0.37 8.28
CA TRP A 13 30.48 -0.97 8.96
C TRP A 13 30.02 -0.10 10.15
N PRO A 14 28.71 -0.09 10.47
CA PRO A 14 28.20 0.65 11.63
C PRO A 14 28.70 0.01 12.93
N ASN A 15 29.09 0.84 13.89
CA ASN A 15 29.34 0.36 15.25
C ASN A 15 28.00 0.12 16.00
N PRO A 16 27.98 -0.62 17.13
CA PRO A 16 26.72 -0.95 17.82
C PRO A 16 25.90 0.27 18.27
N SER A 17 26.55 1.36 18.69
CA SER A 17 25.86 2.61 19.07
C SER A 17 25.20 3.30 17.88
N GLU A 18 25.89 3.38 16.73
CA GLU A 18 25.36 3.93 15.49
C GLU A 18 24.21 3.08 14.96
N ALA A 19 24.34 1.76 15.03
CA ALA A 19 23.26 0.85 14.65
C ALA A 19 22.03 1.05 15.52
N LEU A 20 22.18 1.20 16.84
CA LEU A 20 21.06 1.42 17.76
C LEU A 20 20.38 2.77 17.52
N GLU A 21 21.15 3.83 17.30
CA GLU A 21 20.62 5.14 16.96
C GLU A 21 19.84 5.08 15.65
N GLU A 22 20.39 4.42 14.63
CA GLU A 22 19.74 4.34 13.32
C GLU A 22 18.47 3.46 13.36
N ILE A 23 18.46 2.36 14.13
CA ILE A 23 17.24 1.58 14.41
C ILE A 23 16.16 2.47 15.01
N LYS A 24 16.52 3.34 15.96
CA LYS A 24 15.57 4.26 16.61
C LYS A 24 15.03 5.29 15.62
N GLU A 25 15.88 5.86 14.77
CA GLU A 25 15.45 6.85 13.78
C GLU A 25 14.58 6.26 12.67
N ILE A 26 14.91 5.07 12.15
CA ILE A 26 14.05 4.33 11.23
C ILE A 26 12.74 3.96 11.92
N GLY A 27 12.81 3.48 13.17
CA GLY A 27 11.65 3.08 13.97
C GLY A 27 10.62 4.20 14.19
N LYS A 28 11.06 5.47 14.29
CA LYS A 28 10.16 6.64 14.37
C LYS A 28 9.29 6.81 13.12
N ILE A 29 9.73 6.30 11.96
CA ILE A 29 8.99 6.36 10.70
C ILE A 29 8.25 5.05 10.47
N SER A 30 8.97 3.92 10.53
CA SER A 30 8.43 2.59 10.24
C SER A 30 7.39 2.11 11.25
N GLY A 31 7.56 2.42 12.55
CA GLY A 31 6.63 2.00 13.59
C GLY A 31 5.21 2.56 13.39
N PRO A 32 5.04 3.89 13.34
CA PRO A 32 3.73 4.49 13.03
C PRO A 32 3.20 4.10 11.64
N THR A 33 4.07 3.91 10.66
CA THR A 33 3.68 3.43 9.32
C THR A 33 3.12 2.01 9.37
N ALA A 34 3.70 1.12 10.18
CA ALA A 34 3.18 -0.24 10.39
C ALA A 34 1.82 -0.22 11.07
N ILE A 35 1.66 0.62 12.10
CA ILE A 35 0.36 0.81 12.76
C ILE A 35 -0.69 1.32 11.77
N THR A 36 -0.33 2.30 10.94
CA THR A 36 -1.19 2.79 9.85
C THR A 36 -1.56 1.66 8.89
N GLY A 37 -0.61 0.84 8.46
CA GLY A 37 -0.84 -0.30 7.58
C GLY A 37 -1.83 -1.30 8.17
N LEU A 38 -1.69 -1.66 9.45
CA LEU A 38 -2.61 -2.55 10.16
C LEU A 38 -4.02 -1.95 10.29
N ILE A 39 -4.12 -0.66 10.57
CA ILE A 39 -5.41 0.06 10.61
C ILE A 39 -6.07 -0.01 9.24
N LEU A 40 -5.35 0.33 8.16
CA LEU A 40 -5.90 0.29 6.81
C LEU A 40 -6.23 -1.14 6.33
N TYR A 41 -5.52 -2.15 6.83
CA TYR A 41 -5.83 -3.55 6.58
C TYR A 41 -7.20 -3.94 7.18
N SER A 42 -7.48 -3.51 8.41
CA SER A 42 -8.77 -3.75 9.08
C SER A 42 -9.97 -3.15 8.32
N ARG A 43 -9.77 -2.04 7.61
CA ARG A 43 -10.79 -1.43 6.73
C ARG A 43 -11.28 -2.40 5.66
N ALA A 44 -10.38 -3.10 4.99
CA ALA A 44 -10.73 -4.09 3.96
C ALA A 44 -11.54 -5.25 4.55
N MET A 45 -11.16 -5.72 5.74
CA MET A 45 -11.91 -6.76 6.46
C MET A 45 -13.34 -6.30 6.78
N ILE A 46 -13.53 -5.06 7.23
CA ILE A 46 -14.85 -4.50 7.50
C ILE A 46 -15.71 -4.50 6.22
N SER A 47 -15.20 -4.02 5.08
CA SER A 47 -15.94 -4.05 3.82
C SER A 47 -16.35 -5.47 3.41
N MET A 48 -15.45 -6.45 3.57
CA MET A 48 -15.72 -7.86 3.27
C MET A 48 -16.81 -8.45 4.17
N LEU A 49 -16.87 -8.09 5.45
CA LEU A 49 -17.94 -8.51 6.36
C LEU A 49 -19.31 -7.99 5.90
N PHE A 50 -19.39 -6.74 5.43
CA PHE A 50 -20.64 -6.18 4.91
C PHE A 50 -21.04 -6.82 3.57
N LEU A 51 -20.09 -7.17 2.69
CA LEU A 51 -20.38 -7.94 1.49
C LEU A 51 -20.92 -9.34 1.83
N GLY A 52 -20.29 -10.03 2.78
CA GLY A 52 -20.77 -11.35 3.25
C GLY A 52 -22.13 -11.28 3.94
N TYR A 53 -22.45 -10.17 4.62
CA TYR A 53 -23.77 -9.93 5.20
C TYR A 53 -24.87 -9.79 4.14
N LEU A 54 -24.55 -9.24 2.96
CA LEU A 54 -25.54 -9.03 1.89
C LEU A 54 -25.94 -10.32 1.19
N GLY A 55 -25.01 -11.25 1.01
CA GLY A 55 -25.28 -12.54 0.37
C GLY A 55 -24.05 -13.11 -0.34
N GLU A 56 -24.17 -14.37 -0.78
CA GLU A 56 -23.09 -15.06 -1.49
C GLU A 56 -22.79 -14.40 -2.85
N LEU A 57 -23.82 -13.92 -3.55
CA LEU A 57 -23.70 -13.26 -4.85
C LEU A 57 -22.98 -11.91 -4.72
N GLU A 58 -23.34 -11.09 -3.74
CA GLU A 58 -22.71 -9.80 -3.44
C GLU A 58 -21.27 -9.98 -2.98
N LEU A 59 -21.00 -11.00 -2.17
CA LEU A 59 -19.65 -11.35 -1.77
C LEU A 59 -18.79 -11.74 -2.98
N ALA A 60 -19.29 -12.62 -3.85
CA ALA A 60 -18.58 -13.05 -5.04
C ALA A 60 -18.33 -11.90 -6.02
N GLY A 61 -19.38 -11.16 -6.39
CA GLY A 61 -19.28 -10.02 -7.31
C GLY A 61 -18.47 -8.86 -6.74
N GLY A 62 -18.59 -8.57 -5.44
CA GLY A 62 -17.78 -7.55 -4.76
C GLY A 62 -16.31 -7.93 -4.68
N SER A 63 -16.00 -9.18 -4.36
CA SER A 63 -14.61 -9.69 -4.35
C SER A 63 -13.98 -9.63 -5.75
N LEU A 64 -14.72 -10.07 -6.78
CA LEU A 64 -14.28 -9.96 -8.17
C LEU A 64 -14.02 -8.51 -8.56
N SER A 65 -14.92 -7.60 -8.19
CA SER A 65 -14.79 -6.17 -8.46
C SER A 65 -13.56 -5.57 -7.79
N ILE A 66 -13.30 -5.90 -6.52
CA ILE A 66 -12.10 -5.47 -5.78
C ILE A 66 -10.83 -6.00 -6.44
N GLY A 67 -10.79 -7.28 -6.83
CA GLY A 67 -9.65 -7.87 -7.55
C GLY A 67 -9.37 -7.14 -8.87
N VAL A 68 -10.40 -6.88 -9.67
CA VAL A 68 -10.24 -6.13 -10.92
C VAL A 68 -9.82 -4.67 -10.65
N ALA A 69 -10.37 -4.03 -9.62
CA ALA A 69 -9.96 -2.69 -9.22
C ALA A 69 -8.49 -2.65 -8.78
N ASN A 70 -8.02 -3.65 -8.04
CA ASN A 70 -6.62 -3.82 -7.64
C ASN A 70 -5.72 -3.94 -8.87
N ILE A 71 -6.05 -4.81 -9.83
CA ILE A 71 -5.25 -5.05 -11.04
C ILE A 71 -5.20 -3.79 -11.91
N THR A 72 -6.35 -3.19 -12.16
CA THR A 72 -6.48 -2.24 -13.26
C THR A 72 -6.41 -0.77 -12.84
N GLY A 73 -6.55 -0.48 -11.54
CA GLY A 73 -6.59 0.89 -11.02
C GLY A 73 -5.72 1.11 -9.78
N TYR A 74 -6.04 0.45 -8.67
CA TYR A 74 -5.41 0.76 -7.38
C TYR A 74 -3.90 0.50 -7.36
N SER A 75 -3.43 -0.61 -7.94
CA SER A 75 -1.99 -0.88 -8.07
C SER A 75 -1.28 0.17 -8.94
N VAL A 76 -1.90 0.59 -10.05
CA VAL A 76 -1.37 1.62 -10.96
C VAL A 76 -1.23 2.96 -10.25
N ILE A 77 -2.29 3.42 -9.58
CA ILE A 77 -2.28 4.70 -8.85
C ILE A 77 -1.27 4.66 -7.70
N SER A 78 -1.23 3.55 -6.94
CA SER A 78 -0.26 3.38 -5.86
C SER A 78 1.18 3.38 -6.37
N GLY A 79 1.46 2.60 -7.42
CA GLY A 79 2.81 2.43 -7.95
C GLY A 79 3.36 3.68 -8.66
N LEU A 80 2.52 4.42 -9.39
CA LEU A 80 2.90 5.72 -9.95
C LEU A 80 3.22 6.74 -8.84
N ALA A 81 2.45 6.72 -7.74
CA ALA A 81 2.70 7.62 -6.62
C ALA A 81 4.05 7.36 -5.96
N MET A 82 4.47 6.10 -5.83
CA MET A 82 5.73 5.73 -5.17
C MET A 82 6.97 6.34 -5.84
N GLY A 83 6.95 6.64 -7.14
CA GLY A 83 8.04 7.35 -7.81
C GLY A 83 8.32 8.75 -7.26
N MET A 84 7.39 9.35 -6.53
CA MET A 84 7.54 10.64 -5.86
C MET A 84 8.46 10.57 -4.62
N GLU A 85 8.53 9.42 -3.95
CA GLU A 85 9.20 9.26 -2.65
C GLU A 85 10.69 9.66 -2.66
N PRO A 86 11.54 9.14 -3.57
CA PRO A 86 12.95 9.57 -3.64
C PRO A 86 13.10 11.07 -3.95
N ILE A 87 12.23 11.64 -4.80
CA ILE A 87 12.27 13.08 -5.12
C ILE A 87 11.97 13.90 -3.86
N CYS A 88 10.92 13.56 -3.13
CA CYS A 88 10.53 14.27 -1.91
C CYS A 88 11.53 14.09 -0.78
N GLY A 89 12.02 12.88 -0.55
CA GLY A 89 13.03 12.62 0.48
C GLY A 89 14.34 13.36 0.21
N GLN A 90 14.87 13.28 -1.02
CA GLN A 90 16.08 14.01 -1.36
C GLN A 90 15.87 15.53 -1.33
N ALA A 91 14.73 16.03 -1.80
CA ALA A 91 14.39 17.45 -1.70
C ALA A 91 14.31 17.92 -0.24
N TYR A 92 13.72 17.13 0.65
CA TYR A 92 13.65 17.44 2.08
C TYR A 92 15.05 17.45 2.72
N GLY A 93 15.86 16.41 2.47
CA GLY A 93 17.25 16.33 2.93
C GLY A 93 18.12 17.49 2.46
N ALA A 94 17.93 17.91 1.20
CA ALA A 94 18.62 19.05 0.59
C ALA A 94 18.03 20.42 0.99
N LYS A 95 16.99 20.44 1.85
CA LYS A 95 16.23 21.64 2.23
C LYS A 95 15.58 22.39 1.06
N GLN A 96 15.35 21.71 -0.06
CA GLN A 96 14.68 22.24 -1.25
C GLN A 96 13.16 22.09 -1.15
N MET A 97 12.56 22.77 -0.17
CA MET A 97 11.14 22.61 0.15
C MET A 97 10.18 22.94 -1.01
N LYS A 98 10.55 23.87 -1.91
CA LYS A 98 9.77 24.17 -3.12
C LYS A 98 9.71 22.98 -4.09
N LEU A 99 10.80 22.25 -4.25
CA LEU A 99 10.84 21.05 -5.10
C LEU A 99 9.93 19.97 -4.53
N LEU A 100 9.92 19.81 -3.20
CA LEU A 100 9.04 18.88 -2.50
C LEU A 100 7.56 19.21 -2.74
N GLY A 101 7.16 20.49 -2.70
CA GLY A 101 5.79 20.92 -3.03
C GLY A 101 5.43 20.74 -4.52
N LEU A 102 6.36 21.03 -5.43
CA LEU A 102 6.17 20.79 -6.87
C LEU A 102 6.01 19.30 -7.19
N ALA A 103 6.78 18.43 -6.53
CA ALA A 103 6.66 16.98 -6.68
C ALA A 103 5.28 16.48 -6.24
N LEU A 104 4.73 17.01 -5.13
CA LEU A 104 3.37 16.72 -4.69
C LEU A 104 2.34 17.10 -5.75
N GLN A 105 2.40 18.33 -6.28
CA GLN A 105 1.45 18.80 -7.29
C GLN A 105 1.53 18.00 -8.59
N ARG A 106 2.74 17.74 -9.09
CA ARG A 106 2.98 16.95 -10.30
C ARG A 106 2.44 15.53 -10.17
N THR A 107 2.68 14.89 -9.03
CA THR A 107 2.19 13.54 -8.79
C THR A 107 0.67 13.51 -8.69
N ILE A 108 0.05 14.47 -7.98
CA ILE A 108 -1.42 14.58 -7.97
C ILE A 108 -1.98 14.72 -9.39
N LEU A 109 -1.41 15.60 -10.21
CA LEU A 109 -1.85 15.77 -11.60
C LEU A 109 -1.66 14.50 -12.42
N LEU A 110 -0.54 13.79 -12.26
CA LEU A 110 -0.28 12.51 -12.93
C LEU A 110 -1.34 11.46 -12.57
N LEU A 111 -1.67 11.34 -11.28
CA LEU A 111 -2.63 10.34 -10.82
C LEU A 111 -4.07 10.69 -11.23
N LEU A 112 -4.43 11.98 -11.18
CA LEU A 112 -5.75 12.44 -11.65
C LEU A 112 -5.91 12.20 -13.16
N THR A 113 -4.90 12.50 -13.98
CA THR A 113 -4.94 12.21 -15.42
C THR A 113 -4.98 10.71 -15.70
N THR A 114 -4.25 9.90 -14.93
CA THR A 114 -4.28 8.43 -15.05
C THR A 114 -5.63 7.83 -14.62
N SER A 115 -6.31 8.45 -13.65
CA SER A 115 -7.62 7.98 -13.16
C SER A 115 -8.73 8.10 -14.22
N ILE A 116 -8.61 9.02 -15.19
CA ILE A 116 -9.59 9.24 -16.25
C ILE A 116 -9.75 8.00 -17.17
N PRO A 117 -8.70 7.49 -17.85
CA PRO A 117 -8.82 6.30 -18.68
C PRO A 117 -9.22 5.05 -17.88
N ILE A 118 -8.74 4.90 -16.63
CA ILE A 118 -9.16 3.80 -15.75
C ILE A 118 -10.67 3.88 -15.50
N SER A 119 -11.20 5.08 -15.21
CA SER A 119 -12.64 5.28 -15.01
C SER A 119 -13.44 4.88 -16.25
N PHE A 120 -13.01 5.28 -17.45
CA PHE A 120 -13.68 4.88 -18.70
C PHE A 120 -13.71 3.36 -18.91
N MET A 121 -12.64 2.67 -18.54
CA MET A 121 -12.62 1.21 -18.56
C MET A 121 -13.57 0.62 -17.51
N TRP A 122 -13.63 1.17 -16.29
CA TRP A 122 -14.57 0.72 -15.24
C TRP A 122 -16.05 0.95 -15.59
N LEU A 123 -16.36 1.98 -16.39
CA LEU A 123 -17.70 2.18 -16.96
C LEU A 123 -18.15 1.00 -17.85
N ASN A 124 -17.21 0.23 -18.40
CA ASN A 124 -17.47 -0.89 -19.30
C ASN A 124 -17.17 -2.26 -18.66
N MET A 125 -17.05 -2.32 -17.34
CA MET A 125 -16.55 -3.50 -16.62
C MET A 125 -17.36 -4.77 -16.87
N LYS A 126 -18.70 -4.70 -16.87
CA LYS A 126 -19.58 -5.85 -17.14
C LYS A 126 -19.23 -6.49 -18.47
N ARG A 127 -19.06 -5.68 -19.52
CA ARG A 127 -18.73 -6.16 -20.86
C ARG A 127 -17.35 -6.84 -20.88
N ILE A 128 -16.38 -6.28 -20.17
CA ILE A 128 -15.03 -6.86 -20.04
C ILE A 128 -15.11 -8.21 -19.33
N LEU A 129 -15.85 -8.30 -18.22
CA LEU A 129 -16.02 -9.54 -17.46
C LEU A 129 -16.72 -10.64 -18.28
N LEU A 130 -17.76 -10.27 -19.04
CA LEU A 130 -18.43 -11.20 -19.95
C LEU A 130 -17.51 -11.69 -21.07
N TRP A 131 -16.62 -10.83 -21.59
CA TRP A 131 -15.58 -11.26 -22.55
C TRP A 131 -14.57 -12.23 -21.93
N CYS A 132 -14.38 -12.16 -20.62
CA CYS A 132 -13.60 -13.13 -19.84
C CYS A 132 -14.43 -14.37 -19.43
N ASN A 133 -15.61 -14.59 -20.02
CA ASN A 133 -16.53 -15.69 -19.73
C ASN A 133 -16.95 -15.77 -18.24
N GLN A 134 -17.07 -14.62 -17.57
CA GLN A 134 -17.68 -14.58 -16.24
C GLN A 134 -19.21 -14.71 -16.33
N ASP A 135 -19.81 -15.17 -15.24
CA ASP A 135 -21.25 -15.26 -15.10
C ASP A 135 -21.93 -13.87 -15.22
N GLU A 136 -23.14 -13.84 -15.80
CA GLU A 136 -23.88 -12.61 -16.08
C GLU A 136 -24.31 -11.88 -14.80
N GLU A 137 -24.76 -12.61 -13.78
CA GLU A 137 -25.20 -12.03 -12.51
C GLU A 137 -24.01 -11.50 -11.71
N ILE A 138 -22.95 -12.30 -11.60
CA ILE A 138 -21.70 -11.89 -10.93
C ILE A 138 -21.11 -10.65 -11.62
N SER A 139 -21.08 -10.63 -12.95
CA SER A 139 -20.58 -9.50 -13.74
C SER A 139 -21.42 -8.24 -13.55
N SER A 140 -22.75 -8.38 -13.40
CA SER A 140 -23.65 -7.27 -13.13
C SER A 140 -23.42 -6.67 -11.74
N VAL A 141 -23.25 -7.53 -10.72
CA VAL A 141 -22.96 -7.12 -9.34
C VAL A 141 -21.59 -6.45 -9.24
N ALA A 142 -20.57 -7.03 -9.89
CA ALA A 142 -19.23 -6.46 -9.95
C ALA A 142 -19.20 -5.09 -10.65
N GLN A 143 -20.01 -4.91 -11.70
CA GLN A 143 -20.20 -3.63 -12.38
C GLN A 143 -20.83 -2.59 -11.46
N THR A 144 -21.86 -2.93 -10.70
CA THR A 144 -22.45 -2.00 -9.73
C THR A 144 -21.42 -1.56 -8.70
N PHE A 145 -20.66 -2.49 -8.11
CA PHE A 145 -19.62 -2.14 -7.14
C PHE A 145 -18.59 -1.16 -7.75
N ILE A 146 -18.04 -1.48 -8.93
CA ILE A 146 -16.92 -0.72 -9.48
C ILE A 146 -17.32 0.69 -9.92
N LEU A 147 -18.57 0.90 -10.36
CA LEU A 147 -19.08 2.25 -10.68
C LEU A 147 -19.08 3.16 -9.47
N PHE A 148 -19.50 2.63 -8.32
CA PHE A 148 -19.50 3.37 -7.06
C PHE A 148 -18.10 3.49 -6.44
N ALA A 149 -17.13 2.69 -6.91
CA ALA A 149 -15.72 2.83 -6.57
C ALA A 149 -14.97 3.87 -7.43
N ILE A 150 -15.53 4.37 -8.54
CA ILE A 150 -14.86 5.38 -9.41
C ILE A 150 -14.38 6.62 -8.63
N PRO A 151 -15.17 7.24 -7.72
CA PRO A 151 -14.70 8.38 -6.94
C PRO A 151 -13.44 8.07 -6.11
N ASP A 152 -13.26 6.81 -5.72
CA ASP A 152 -12.12 6.37 -4.94
C ASP A 152 -10.79 6.55 -5.68
N LEU A 153 -10.76 6.37 -7.02
CA LEU A 153 -9.56 6.64 -7.84
C LEU A 153 -9.05 8.08 -7.66
N PHE A 154 -9.98 9.03 -7.63
CA PHE A 154 -9.66 10.45 -7.48
C PHE A 154 -9.23 10.78 -6.05
N PHE A 155 -9.86 10.16 -5.04
CA PHE A 155 -9.42 10.34 -3.65
C PHE A 155 -8.05 9.71 -3.40
N LEU A 156 -7.78 8.54 -3.97
CA LEU A 156 -6.46 7.90 -3.91
C LEU A 156 -5.39 8.73 -4.63
N SER A 157 -5.75 9.38 -5.76
CA SER A 157 -4.87 10.32 -6.48
C SER A 157 -4.42 11.51 -5.64
N LEU A 158 -5.19 11.88 -4.60
CA LEU A 158 -4.81 12.88 -3.60
C LEU A 158 -4.10 12.24 -2.41
N LEU A 159 -4.64 11.12 -1.92
CA LEU A 159 -4.22 10.48 -0.69
C LEU A 159 -2.80 9.89 -0.76
N HIS A 160 -2.44 9.20 -1.85
CA HIS A 160 -1.10 8.61 -1.97
C HIS A 160 -0.01 9.69 -1.93
N PRO A 161 -0.05 10.75 -2.76
CA PRO A 161 0.95 11.82 -2.71
C PRO A 161 0.99 12.56 -1.36
N LEU A 162 -0.16 12.80 -0.72
CA LEU A 162 -0.20 13.45 0.61
C LEU A 162 0.49 12.61 1.69
N ARG A 163 0.29 11.30 1.68
CA ARG A 163 0.96 10.37 2.61
C ARG A 163 2.47 10.37 2.40
N ILE A 164 2.92 10.33 1.15
CA ILE A 164 4.35 10.39 0.79
C ILE A 164 4.96 11.74 1.22
N TYR A 165 4.27 12.84 0.94
CA TYR A 165 4.67 14.19 1.31
C TYR A 165 4.88 14.33 2.83
N LEU A 166 3.98 13.80 3.65
CA LEU A 166 4.14 13.84 5.11
C LEU A 166 5.23 12.88 5.61
N ARG A 167 5.24 11.64 5.11
CA ARG A 167 6.18 10.59 5.54
C ARG A 167 7.63 10.98 5.25
N THR A 168 7.92 11.50 4.05
CA THR A 168 9.30 11.89 3.66
C THR A 168 9.89 12.99 4.55
N GLN A 169 9.03 13.80 5.20
CA GLN A 169 9.41 14.81 6.20
C GLN A 169 9.49 14.26 7.63
N GLY A 170 9.30 12.94 7.83
CA GLY A 170 9.24 12.30 9.14
C GLY A 170 7.90 12.47 9.88
N ILE A 171 6.86 13.00 9.22
CA ILE A 171 5.57 13.29 9.83
C ILE A 171 4.63 12.08 9.68
N THR A 172 4.75 11.09 10.56
CA THR A 172 4.02 9.81 10.46
C THR A 172 2.92 9.62 11.51
N LEU A 173 3.08 10.16 12.72
CA LEU A 173 2.06 10.05 13.78
C LEU A 173 0.72 10.72 13.42
N PRO A 174 0.69 11.95 12.87
CA PRO A 174 -0.56 12.57 12.44
C PRO A 174 -1.27 11.75 11.36
N LEU A 175 -0.50 11.18 10.42
CA LEU A 175 -1.03 10.29 9.39
C LEU A 175 -1.70 9.05 10.02
N THR A 176 -1.08 8.48 11.06
CA THR A 176 -1.62 7.36 11.82
C THR A 176 -2.93 7.75 12.50
N TYR A 177 -2.97 8.88 13.22
CA TYR A 177 -4.18 9.35 13.90
C TYR A 177 -5.33 9.64 12.93
N CYS A 178 -5.05 10.32 11.81
CA CYS A 178 -6.05 10.55 10.78
C CYS A 178 -6.59 9.22 10.22
N SER A 179 -5.70 8.25 9.96
CA SER A 179 -6.08 6.93 9.46
C SER A 179 -6.93 6.15 10.47
N SER A 180 -6.59 6.21 11.76
CA SER A 180 -7.42 5.63 12.84
C SER A 180 -8.83 6.22 12.83
N ILE A 181 -8.95 7.55 12.79
CA ILE A 181 -10.25 8.22 12.77
C ILE A 181 -11.06 7.82 11.53
N SER A 182 -10.44 7.81 10.34
CA SER A 182 -11.11 7.43 9.10
C SER A 182 -11.62 5.99 9.09
N VAL A 183 -10.85 5.04 9.64
CA VAL A 183 -11.27 3.64 9.76
C VAL A 183 -12.33 3.46 10.83
N LEU A 184 -12.26 4.17 11.96
CA LEU A 184 -13.34 4.18 12.96
C LEU A 184 -14.66 4.68 12.37
N LEU A 185 -14.61 5.69 11.49
CA LEU A 185 -15.79 6.17 10.75
C LEU A 185 -16.25 5.22 9.64
N HIS A 186 -15.42 4.27 9.20
CA HIS A 186 -15.78 3.34 8.13
C HIS A 186 -16.90 2.38 8.53
N VAL A 187 -16.93 1.92 9.79
CA VAL A 187 -18.00 1.04 10.31
C VAL A 187 -19.38 1.71 10.26
N PRO A 188 -19.60 2.90 10.87
CA PRO A 188 -20.89 3.57 10.79
C PRO A 188 -21.25 3.99 9.36
N LEU A 189 -20.26 4.32 8.51
CA LEU A 189 -20.51 4.59 7.09
C LEU A 189 -21.09 3.37 6.36
N ASN A 190 -20.48 2.19 6.52
CA ASN A 190 -21.03 0.96 5.95
C ASN A 190 -22.43 0.67 6.49
N PHE A 191 -22.63 0.76 7.81
CA PHE A 191 -23.95 0.53 8.41
C PHE A 191 -25.01 1.48 7.83
N LEU A 192 -24.70 2.77 7.72
CA LEU A 192 -25.61 3.78 7.20
C LEU A 192 -25.94 3.52 5.72
N LEU A 193 -24.94 3.35 4.87
CA LEU A 193 -25.13 3.20 3.43
C LEU A 193 -25.77 1.85 3.07
N VAL A 194 -25.28 0.77 3.67
CA VAL A 194 -25.73 -0.59 3.35
C VAL A 194 -27.08 -0.89 3.99
N LYS A 195 -27.25 -0.63 5.29
CA LYS A 195 -28.43 -1.06 6.05
C LYS A 195 -29.50 0.03 6.16
N TYR A 196 -29.14 1.27 6.46
CA TYR A 196 -30.12 2.32 6.68
C TYR A 196 -30.66 2.88 5.35
N PHE A 197 -29.78 3.17 4.40
CA PHE A 197 -30.16 3.63 3.06
C PHE A 197 -30.43 2.50 2.06
N ASN A 198 -30.23 1.23 2.45
CA ASN A 198 -30.49 0.06 1.62
C ASN A 198 -29.78 0.10 0.25
N MET A 199 -28.55 0.61 0.20
CA MET A 199 -27.78 0.73 -1.05
C MET A 199 -27.10 -0.58 -1.47
N GLY A 200 -27.23 -1.65 -0.68
CA GLY A 200 -26.62 -2.95 -0.96
C GLY A 200 -25.13 -2.85 -1.24
N ILE A 201 -24.68 -3.51 -2.31
CA ILE A 201 -23.26 -3.56 -2.70
C ILE A 201 -22.68 -2.18 -3.08
N ALA A 202 -23.49 -1.30 -3.68
CA ALA A 202 -23.08 0.07 -3.98
C ALA A 202 -22.75 0.85 -2.70
N GLY A 203 -23.46 0.56 -1.60
CA GLY A 203 -23.20 1.14 -0.28
C GLY A 203 -21.81 0.79 0.26
N VAL A 204 -21.34 -0.44 0.05
CA VAL A 204 -20.00 -0.88 0.47
C VAL A 204 -18.92 -0.14 -0.32
N ALA A 205 -19.03 -0.11 -1.65
CA ALA A 205 -18.09 0.60 -2.52
C ALA A 205 -18.02 2.11 -2.18
N LEU A 206 -19.19 2.74 -1.97
CA LEU A 206 -19.25 4.15 -1.60
C LEU A 206 -18.70 4.40 -0.18
N ALA A 207 -18.88 3.48 0.76
CA ALA A 207 -18.27 3.57 2.09
C ALA A 207 -16.74 3.58 2.01
N MET A 208 -16.16 2.80 1.10
CA MET A 208 -14.70 2.80 0.85
C MET A 208 -14.24 4.17 0.32
N ALA A 209 -14.92 4.68 -0.71
CA ALA A 209 -14.60 5.98 -1.30
C ALA A 209 -14.72 7.12 -0.28
N LEU A 210 -15.80 7.14 0.52
CA LEU A 210 -16.02 8.17 1.53
C LEU A 210 -15.02 8.09 2.69
N THR A 211 -14.54 6.90 3.05
CA THR A 211 -13.45 6.76 4.03
C THR A 211 -12.14 7.35 3.50
N ASN A 212 -11.80 7.14 2.24
CA ASN A 212 -10.62 7.76 1.64
C ASN A 212 -10.78 9.28 1.50
N LEU A 213 -11.97 9.78 1.12
CA LEU A 213 -12.27 11.21 1.14
C LEU A 213 -12.10 11.80 2.54
N ASN A 214 -12.65 11.16 3.57
CA ASN A 214 -12.50 11.60 4.95
C ASN A 214 -11.02 11.69 5.35
N LEU A 215 -10.21 10.68 4.99
CA LEU A 215 -8.78 10.69 5.27
C LEU A 215 -8.07 11.84 4.55
N VAL A 216 -8.38 12.09 3.27
CA VAL A 216 -7.85 13.25 2.54
C VAL A 216 -8.20 14.56 3.25
N LEU A 217 -9.46 14.73 3.67
CA LEU A 217 -9.90 15.93 4.38
C LEU A 217 -9.16 16.10 5.71
N LEU A 218 -9.02 15.04 6.51
CA LEU A 218 -8.29 15.08 7.78
C LEU A 218 -6.81 15.44 7.59
N LEU A 219 -6.15 14.86 6.59
CA LEU A 219 -4.74 15.15 6.28
C LEU A 219 -4.57 16.59 5.78
N CYS A 220 -5.44 17.06 4.88
CA CYS A 220 -5.43 18.44 4.41
C CYS A 220 -5.68 19.44 5.56
N SER A 221 -6.64 19.16 6.45
CA SER A 221 -6.86 19.96 7.66
C SER A 221 -5.63 19.98 8.55
N TYR A 222 -5.01 18.83 8.83
CA TYR A 222 -3.77 18.76 9.59
C TYR A 222 -2.67 19.61 8.94
N ILE A 223 -2.43 19.46 7.63
CA ILE A 223 -1.40 20.21 6.90
C ILE A 223 -1.63 21.72 7.00
N TYR A 224 -2.88 22.17 6.87
CA TYR A 224 -3.25 23.57 6.96
C TYR A 224 -3.03 24.13 8.37
N PHE A 225 -3.61 23.49 9.40
CA PHE A 225 -3.58 24.00 10.78
C PHE A 225 -2.20 23.86 11.45
N SER A 226 -1.44 22.81 11.12
CA SER A 226 -0.05 22.66 11.61
C SER A 226 0.93 23.62 10.94
N GLY A 227 0.56 24.21 9.79
CA GLY A 227 1.42 25.09 9.01
C GLY A 227 2.56 24.38 8.28
N VAL A 228 2.54 23.04 8.19
CA VAL A 228 3.58 22.23 7.51
C VAL A 228 3.78 22.68 6.05
N TYR A 229 2.71 23.12 5.38
CA TYR A 229 2.78 23.59 4.00
C TYR A 229 3.57 24.90 3.82
N LYS A 230 3.77 25.72 4.86
CA LYS A 230 4.32 27.08 4.71
C LYS A 230 5.70 27.12 4.05
N GLY A 231 6.55 26.13 4.33
CA GLY A 231 7.89 26.04 3.74
C GLY A 231 7.92 25.47 2.32
N SER A 232 6.95 24.62 1.97
CA SER A 232 6.90 23.89 0.70
C SER A 232 5.86 24.43 -0.28
N TRP A 233 5.04 25.39 0.14
CA TRP A 233 3.95 25.92 -0.67
C TRP A 233 4.48 26.50 -1.97
N VAL A 234 3.88 26.03 -3.07
CA VAL A 234 4.08 26.59 -4.40
C VAL A 234 2.70 26.87 -4.95
N ALA A 235 2.44 28.12 -5.36
CA ALA A 235 1.17 28.45 -6.00
C ALA A 235 1.02 27.62 -7.29
N PRO A 236 -0.19 27.10 -7.60
CA PRO A 236 -0.43 26.45 -8.87
C PRO A 236 0.01 27.36 -10.02
N SER A 237 0.97 26.88 -10.81
CA SER A 237 1.60 27.62 -11.90
C SER A 237 1.92 26.63 -13.02
N LEU A 238 2.17 27.13 -14.23
CA LEU A 238 2.57 26.27 -15.36
C LEU A 238 3.85 25.47 -15.10
N ASP A 239 4.60 25.76 -14.03
CA ASP A 239 5.78 25.00 -13.64
C ASP A 239 5.44 23.61 -13.09
N CYS A 240 4.20 23.37 -12.64
CA CYS A 240 3.72 22.02 -12.34
C CYS A 240 3.53 21.17 -13.60
N LEU A 241 3.46 21.78 -14.79
CA LEU A 241 3.38 21.08 -16.08
C LEU A 241 4.74 20.84 -16.73
N LYS A 242 5.82 21.37 -16.16
CA LYS A 242 7.20 21.20 -16.64
C LYS A 242 7.95 20.15 -15.82
N GLY A 243 8.97 19.52 -16.40
CA GLY A 243 9.88 18.63 -15.66
C GLY A 243 9.30 17.27 -15.26
N TRP A 244 8.34 16.76 -16.04
CA TRP A 244 7.74 15.44 -15.81
C TRP A 244 8.69 14.28 -16.10
N SER A 245 9.74 14.49 -16.88
CA SER A 245 10.69 13.43 -17.25
C SER A 245 11.31 12.75 -16.04
N SER A 246 11.77 13.53 -15.05
CA SER A 246 12.38 13.00 -13.82
C SER A 246 11.37 12.23 -12.95
N LEU A 247 10.12 12.71 -12.87
CA LEU A 247 9.06 12.00 -12.14
C LEU A 247 8.70 10.71 -12.87
N LEU A 248 8.46 10.75 -14.17
CA LEU A 248 8.07 9.60 -14.98
C LEU A 248 9.16 8.53 -15.05
N SER A 249 10.44 8.93 -15.07
CA SER A 249 11.57 7.97 -15.03
C SER A 249 11.61 7.14 -13.75
N LEU A 250 11.00 7.62 -12.66
CA LEU A 250 10.90 6.90 -11.40
C LEU A 250 9.53 6.24 -11.25
N ALA A 251 8.45 6.95 -11.60
CA ALA A 251 7.07 6.48 -11.46
C ALA A 251 6.73 5.29 -12.36
N ILE A 252 7.26 5.21 -13.59
CA ILE A 252 6.94 4.11 -14.50
C ILE A 252 7.55 2.78 -13.99
N PRO A 253 8.86 2.70 -13.66
CA PRO A 253 9.43 1.48 -13.09
C PRO A 253 8.76 1.06 -11.76
N THR A 254 8.47 2.01 -10.86
CA THR A 254 7.79 1.71 -9.60
C THR A 254 6.36 1.22 -9.85
N CYS A 255 5.65 1.80 -10.82
CA CYS A 255 4.33 1.33 -11.23
C CYS A 255 4.37 -0.12 -11.73
N ILE A 256 5.31 -0.45 -12.62
CA ILE A 256 5.47 -1.81 -13.13
C ILE A 256 5.76 -2.78 -11.98
N SER A 257 6.69 -2.42 -11.08
CA SER A 257 7.05 -3.26 -9.93
C SER A 257 5.85 -3.56 -9.03
N VAL A 258 5.10 -2.52 -8.63
CA VAL A 258 3.92 -2.67 -7.75
C VAL A 258 2.79 -3.42 -8.45
N CYS A 259 2.56 -3.16 -9.75
CA CYS A 259 1.56 -3.87 -10.52
C CYS A 259 1.90 -5.37 -10.61
N LEU A 260 3.14 -5.72 -10.96
CA LEU A 260 3.56 -7.12 -11.06
C LEU A 260 3.44 -7.85 -9.72
N GLU A 261 3.77 -7.19 -8.60
CA GLU A 261 3.60 -7.75 -7.27
C GLU A 261 2.13 -8.05 -6.95
N TRP A 262 1.23 -7.12 -7.25
CA TRP A 262 -0.20 -7.29 -6.95
C TRP A 262 -0.85 -8.30 -7.91
N TRP A 263 -0.52 -8.22 -9.20
CA TRP A 263 -1.05 -9.12 -10.23
C TRP A 263 -0.58 -10.55 -10.03
N TRP A 264 0.60 -10.76 -9.42
CA TRP A 264 1.07 -12.09 -9.08
C TRP A 264 0.12 -12.83 -8.15
N TYR A 265 -0.44 -12.16 -7.13
CA TYR A 265 -1.42 -12.78 -6.23
C TYR A 265 -2.71 -13.19 -6.94
N GLU A 266 -3.18 -12.36 -7.86
CA GLU A 266 -4.38 -12.63 -8.66
C GLU A 266 -4.14 -13.79 -9.64
N LEU A 267 -2.96 -13.84 -10.25
CA LEU A 267 -2.53 -14.96 -11.10
C LEU A 267 -2.45 -16.27 -10.29
N MET A 268 -1.93 -16.23 -9.06
CA MET A 268 -1.87 -17.42 -8.20
C MET A 268 -3.28 -17.94 -7.88
N ILE A 269 -4.23 -17.07 -7.53
CA ILE A 269 -5.64 -17.48 -7.32
C ILE A 269 -6.20 -18.15 -8.59
N MET A 270 -5.95 -17.56 -9.77
CA MET A 270 -6.38 -18.12 -11.03
C MET A 270 -5.79 -19.52 -11.29
N LEU A 271 -4.48 -19.71 -11.05
CA LEU A 271 -3.83 -21.01 -11.20
C LEU A 271 -4.36 -22.04 -10.20
N CYS A 272 -4.67 -21.64 -8.97
CA CYS A 272 -5.34 -22.52 -8.00
C CYS A 272 -6.70 -23.03 -8.51
N GLY A 273 -7.42 -22.22 -9.29
CA GLY A 273 -8.67 -22.60 -9.94
C GLY A 273 -8.55 -23.64 -11.05
N LEU A 274 -7.33 -23.93 -11.52
CA LEU A 274 -7.05 -24.95 -12.53
C LEU A 274 -6.61 -26.30 -11.92
N LEU A 275 -6.43 -26.37 -10.59
CA LEU A 275 -6.07 -27.61 -9.91
C LEU A 275 -7.26 -28.56 -9.74
N SER A 276 -6.98 -29.83 -9.47
CA SER A 276 -8.00 -30.89 -9.36
C SER A 276 -9.04 -30.65 -8.27
N ASN A 277 -8.67 -29.98 -7.17
CA ASN A 277 -9.61 -29.48 -6.16
C ASN A 277 -9.57 -27.94 -6.08
N PRO A 278 -10.27 -27.25 -6.99
CA PRO A 278 -10.17 -25.80 -7.09
C PRO A 278 -10.80 -25.09 -5.89
N LYS A 279 -11.88 -25.63 -5.31
CA LYS A 279 -12.56 -25.01 -4.16
C LYS A 279 -11.66 -24.96 -2.93
N ALA A 280 -11.10 -26.10 -2.53
CA ALA A 280 -10.23 -26.16 -1.36
C ALA A 280 -8.92 -25.38 -1.58
N THR A 281 -8.34 -25.47 -2.78
CA THR A 281 -7.10 -24.77 -3.12
C THR A 281 -7.29 -23.25 -3.15
N ILE A 282 -8.33 -22.74 -3.82
CA ILE A 282 -8.62 -21.30 -3.86
C ILE A 282 -8.85 -20.76 -2.43
N ALA A 283 -9.63 -21.47 -1.62
CA ALA A 283 -9.90 -21.05 -0.24
C ALA A 283 -8.62 -21.04 0.61
N SER A 284 -7.79 -22.08 0.51
CA SER A 284 -6.49 -22.14 1.20
C SER A 284 -5.56 -21.02 0.72
N MET A 285 -5.52 -20.73 -0.58
CA MET A 285 -4.74 -19.63 -1.14
C MET A 285 -5.24 -18.29 -0.64
N GLY A 286 -6.55 -18.09 -0.52
CA GLY A 286 -7.15 -16.90 0.09
C GLY A 286 -6.67 -16.70 1.53
N ILE A 287 -6.64 -17.76 2.34
CA ILE A 287 -6.08 -17.69 3.70
C ILE A 287 -4.60 -17.31 3.66
N LEU A 288 -3.82 -17.91 2.76
CA LEU A 288 -2.39 -17.59 2.61
C LEU A 288 -2.18 -16.13 2.22
N ILE A 289 -2.91 -15.61 1.23
CA ILE A 289 -2.83 -14.21 0.78
C ILE A 289 -3.17 -13.25 1.92
N GLN A 290 -4.22 -13.55 2.70
CA GLN A 290 -4.56 -12.71 3.86
C GLN A 290 -3.44 -12.76 4.91
N THR A 291 -2.83 -13.92 5.12
CA THR A 291 -1.74 -14.11 6.07
C THR A 291 -0.47 -13.38 5.63
N THR A 292 -0.05 -13.55 4.38
CA THR A 292 1.12 -12.88 3.83
C THR A 292 0.90 -11.38 3.75
N SER A 293 -0.30 -10.91 3.40
CA SER A 293 -0.64 -9.48 3.43
C SER A 293 -0.50 -8.87 4.83
N LEU A 294 -0.93 -9.58 5.88
CA LEU A 294 -0.76 -9.14 7.26
C LEU A 294 0.73 -9.08 7.66
N VAL A 295 1.48 -10.13 7.34
CA VAL A 295 2.93 -10.21 7.61
C VAL A 295 3.71 -9.14 6.84
N TYR A 296 3.32 -8.88 5.60
CA TYR A 296 3.98 -7.93 4.69
C TYR A 296 3.87 -6.48 5.14
N VAL A 297 2.92 -6.13 6.02
CA VAL A 297 2.81 -4.78 6.60
C VAL A 297 4.12 -4.35 7.27
N PHE A 298 4.81 -5.26 7.95
CA PHE A 298 6.04 -4.96 8.68
C PHE A 298 7.24 -4.67 7.76
N PRO A 299 7.65 -5.55 6.82
CA PRO A 299 8.74 -5.25 5.89
C PRO A 299 8.41 -4.09 4.95
N SER A 300 7.15 -3.94 4.52
CA SER A 300 6.72 -2.77 3.73
C SER A 300 6.91 -1.47 4.51
N SER A 301 6.52 -1.44 5.78
CA SER A 301 6.70 -0.25 6.64
C SER A 301 8.16 0.03 6.97
N LEU A 302 8.98 -1.01 7.09
CA LEU A 302 10.43 -0.87 7.17
C LEU A 302 10.96 -0.22 5.88
N SER A 303 10.66 -0.79 4.72
CA SER A 303 11.05 -0.28 3.40
C SER A 303 10.73 1.21 3.23
N LEU A 304 9.50 1.63 3.57
CA LEU A 304 9.10 3.05 3.50
C LEU A 304 9.89 3.95 4.44
N GLY A 305 10.16 3.50 5.67
CA GLY A 305 10.96 4.27 6.63
C GLY A 305 12.41 4.41 6.17
N VAL A 306 12.95 3.34 5.61
CA VAL A 306 14.33 3.26 5.12
C VAL A 306 14.51 4.10 3.86
N SER A 307 13.57 4.02 2.92
CA SER A 307 13.55 4.86 1.72
C SER A 307 13.54 6.35 2.09
N THR A 308 12.73 6.73 3.07
CA THR A 308 12.72 8.10 3.61
C THR A 308 14.08 8.47 4.23
N ARG A 309 14.64 7.63 5.10
CA ARG A 309 15.92 7.90 5.78
C ARG A 309 17.08 8.02 4.78
N VAL A 310 17.23 7.05 3.90
CA VAL A 310 18.28 7.02 2.86
C VAL A 310 18.14 8.23 1.93
N SER A 311 16.94 8.52 1.43
CA SER A 311 16.70 9.69 0.57
C SER A 311 17.02 11.01 1.28
N ASN A 312 16.64 11.16 2.55
CA ASN A 312 16.95 12.35 3.35
C ASN A 312 18.46 12.51 3.58
N GLU A 313 19.18 11.44 3.89
CA GLU A 313 20.63 11.46 4.10
C GLU A 313 21.40 11.76 2.79
N LEU A 314 20.98 11.16 1.67
CA LEU A 314 21.53 11.46 0.34
C LEU A 314 21.28 12.91 -0.07
N GLY A 315 20.05 13.41 0.11
CA GLY A 315 19.71 14.82 -0.13
C GLY A 315 20.53 15.79 0.72
N ALA A 316 20.82 15.41 1.97
CA ALA A 316 21.67 16.18 2.88
C ALA A 316 23.18 16.05 2.59
N ARG A 317 23.57 15.35 1.52
CA ARG A 317 24.97 15.07 1.15
C ARG A 317 25.74 14.28 2.21
N ARG A 318 25.08 13.31 2.86
CA ARG A 318 25.66 12.42 3.88
C ARG A 318 25.60 10.94 3.44
N PRO A 319 26.31 10.55 2.36
CA PRO A 319 26.22 9.20 1.80
C PRO A 319 26.70 8.09 2.75
N ALA A 320 27.67 8.37 3.63
CA ALA A 320 28.10 7.41 4.65
C ALA A 320 26.96 7.07 5.63
N LYS A 321 26.17 8.07 6.06
CA LYS A 321 24.98 7.83 6.89
C LYS A 321 23.89 7.09 6.14
N ALA A 322 23.65 7.44 4.89
CA ALA A 322 22.70 6.71 4.04
C ALA A 322 23.07 5.22 3.91
N ARG A 323 24.35 4.90 3.76
CA ARG A 323 24.84 3.51 3.74
C ARG A 323 24.67 2.81 5.08
N ILE A 324 24.91 3.50 6.20
CA ILE A 324 24.64 2.94 7.54
C ILE A 324 23.16 2.62 7.69
N SER A 325 22.26 3.53 7.32
CA SER A 325 20.80 3.28 7.29
C SER A 325 20.48 2.04 6.45
N MET A 326 21.05 1.91 5.25
CA MET A 326 20.86 0.76 4.37
C MET A 326 21.27 -0.56 5.04
N ILE A 327 22.49 -0.63 5.60
CA ILE A 327 23.02 -1.84 6.24
C ILE A 327 22.18 -2.25 7.44
N VAL A 328 21.90 -1.31 8.35
CA VAL A 328 21.10 -1.56 9.57
C VAL A 328 19.70 -2.07 9.20
N SER A 329 19.11 -1.50 8.15
CA SER A 329 17.79 -1.89 7.66
C SER A 329 17.74 -3.31 7.10
N LEU A 330 18.78 -3.75 6.39
CA LEU A 330 18.87 -5.12 5.91
C LEU A 330 18.92 -6.12 7.07
N PHE A 331 19.65 -5.82 8.15
CA PHE A 331 19.64 -6.67 9.34
C PHE A 331 18.25 -6.71 10.01
N CYS A 332 17.59 -5.56 10.13
CA CYS A 332 16.21 -5.49 10.63
C CYS A 332 15.26 -6.30 9.74
N ALA A 333 15.42 -6.25 8.41
CA ALA A 333 14.59 -6.97 7.46
C ALA A 333 14.78 -8.49 7.57
N VAL A 334 16.02 -8.97 7.73
CA VAL A 334 16.30 -10.39 8.01
C VAL A 334 15.66 -10.83 9.33
N ALA A 335 15.77 -10.01 10.38
CA ALA A 335 15.13 -10.30 11.67
C ALA A 335 13.59 -10.37 11.54
N LEU A 336 12.97 -9.47 10.78
CA LEU A 336 11.53 -9.52 10.47
C LEU A 336 11.17 -10.77 9.67
N GLY A 337 11.97 -11.17 8.68
CA GLY A 337 11.76 -12.40 7.92
C GLY A 337 11.82 -13.64 8.81
N VAL A 338 12.79 -13.71 9.73
CA VAL A 338 12.88 -14.80 10.71
C VAL A 338 11.65 -14.81 11.63
N ALA A 339 11.22 -13.64 12.12
CA ALA A 339 10.02 -13.52 12.94
C ALA A 339 8.75 -13.95 12.19
N ALA A 340 8.62 -13.58 10.91
CA ALA A 340 7.54 -14.00 10.03
C ALA A 340 7.52 -15.51 9.83
N MET A 341 8.67 -16.13 9.53
CA MET A 341 8.81 -17.57 9.38
C MET A 341 8.43 -18.32 10.66
N LEU A 342 8.90 -17.85 11.82
CA LEU A 342 8.54 -18.41 13.12
C LEU A 342 7.03 -18.29 13.36
N PHE A 343 6.45 -17.13 13.10
CA PHE A 343 5.03 -16.89 13.25
C PHE A 343 4.19 -17.87 12.40
N THR A 344 4.43 -17.95 11.08
CA THR A 344 3.64 -18.82 10.20
C THR A 344 3.84 -20.30 10.51
N THR A 345 5.05 -20.70 10.89
CA THR A 345 5.36 -22.09 11.25
C THR A 345 4.68 -22.50 12.56
N LEU A 346 4.75 -21.65 13.59
CA LEU A 346 4.14 -21.93 14.90
C LEU A 346 2.60 -21.87 14.83
N MET A 347 2.05 -20.98 14.00
CA MET A 347 0.60 -20.82 13.85
C MET A 347 -0.04 -21.79 12.86
N ARG A 348 0.74 -22.64 12.16
CA ARG A 348 0.27 -23.48 11.04
C ARG A 348 -1.02 -24.28 11.32
N HIS A 349 -1.19 -24.79 12.55
CA HIS A 349 -2.35 -25.61 12.93
C HIS A 349 -3.55 -24.81 13.46
N ARG A 350 -3.34 -23.56 13.88
CA ARG A 350 -4.36 -22.72 14.53
C ARG A 350 -4.91 -21.65 13.59
N TRP A 351 -4.07 -21.14 12.70
CA TRP A 351 -4.39 -19.97 11.89
C TRP A 351 -5.60 -20.18 10.97
N GLY A 352 -5.61 -21.27 10.20
CA GLY A 352 -6.72 -21.57 9.28
C GLY A 352 -8.08 -21.73 9.98
N ARG A 353 -8.10 -22.11 11.26
CA ARG A 353 -9.32 -22.28 12.06
C ARG A 353 -10.04 -20.97 12.37
N PHE A 354 -9.36 -19.82 12.22
CA PHE A 354 -10.02 -18.52 12.29
C PHE A 354 -10.87 -18.22 11.06
N PHE A 355 -10.65 -18.93 9.95
CA PHE A 355 -11.30 -18.67 8.66
C PHE A 355 -12.32 -19.76 8.29
N THR A 356 -12.03 -21.03 8.59
CA THR A 356 -12.89 -22.16 8.18
C THR A 356 -12.80 -23.36 9.12
N GLY A 357 -13.86 -24.17 9.12
CA GLY A 357 -13.91 -25.49 9.75
C GLY A 357 -13.69 -26.66 8.80
N ASP A 358 -13.50 -26.41 7.50
CA ASP A 358 -13.31 -27.44 6.49
C ASP A 358 -11.95 -28.15 6.64
N ALA A 359 -11.97 -29.47 6.81
CA ALA A 359 -10.76 -30.24 7.11
C ALA A 359 -9.71 -30.19 5.98
N GLU A 360 -10.14 -30.17 4.72
CA GLU A 360 -9.25 -30.20 3.57
C GLU A 360 -8.55 -28.84 3.39
N ILE A 361 -9.29 -27.74 3.53
CA ILE A 361 -8.71 -26.39 3.51
C ILE A 361 -7.70 -26.22 4.66
N LEU A 362 -8.02 -26.74 5.85
CA LEU A 362 -7.15 -26.68 7.02
C LEU A 362 -5.86 -27.48 6.83
N GLU A 363 -5.94 -28.66 6.19
CA GLU A 363 -4.78 -29.49 5.88
C GLU A 363 -3.84 -28.78 4.89
N LEU A 364 -4.37 -28.28 3.77
CA LEU A 364 -3.61 -27.52 2.78
C LEU A 364 -2.95 -26.28 3.40
N THR A 365 -3.71 -25.51 4.19
CA THR A 365 -3.19 -24.32 4.89
C THR A 365 -2.07 -24.68 5.86
N THR A 366 -2.20 -25.80 6.59
CA THR A 366 -1.19 -26.27 7.56
C THR A 366 0.14 -26.59 6.88
N VAL A 367 0.10 -27.19 5.68
CA VAL A 367 1.31 -27.53 4.91
C VAL A 367 1.91 -26.29 4.26
N ALA A 368 1.10 -25.38 3.75
CA ALA A 368 1.57 -24.22 3.00
C ALA A 368 2.14 -23.09 3.88
N LEU A 369 1.63 -22.88 5.10
CA LEU A 369 2.07 -21.77 5.97
C LEU A 369 3.58 -21.75 6.29
N PRO A 370 4.23 -22.88 6.65
CA PRO A 370 5.68 -22.91 6.82
C PRO A 370 6.45 -22.59 5.55
N ILE A 371 5.95 -23.01 4.37
CA ILE A 371 6.57 -22.72 3.07
C ILE A 371 6.49 -21.22 2.78
N ALA A 372 5.31 -20.61 2.99
CA ALA A 372 5.15 -19.17 2.88
C ALA A 372 6.09 -18.42 3.84
N GLY A 373 6.22 -18.91 5.09
CA GLY A 373 7.18 -18.39 6.06
C GLY A 373 8.62 -18.43 5.59
N LEU A 374 9.03 -19.54 4.95
CA LEU A 374 10.38 -19.67 4.40
C LEU A 374 10.62 -18.63 3.28
N CYS A 375 9.62 -18.37 2.43
CA CYS A 375 9.70 -17.32 1.41
C CYS A 375 9.90 -15.92 2.02
N GLU A 376 9.33 -15.65 3.20
CA GLU A 376 9.49 -14.35 3.87
C GLU A 376 10.94 -14.05 4.29
N LEU A 377 11.80 -15.07 4.45
CA LEU A 377 13.24 -14.85 4.67
C LEU A 377 13.91 -14.13 3.49
N GLY A 378 13.47 -14.39 2.26
CA GLY A 378 13.94 -13.71 1.07
C GLY A 378 13.15 -12.43 0.77
N ASN A 379 11.83 -12.48 0.99
CA ASN A 379 10.93 -11.38 0.69
C ASN A 379 11.21 -10.13 1.54
N CYS A 380 11.40 -10.30 2.87
CA CYS A 380 11.59 -9.16 3.76
C CYS A 380 12.84 -8.31 3.40
N PRO A 381 14.04 -8.91 3.21
CA PRO A 381 15.21 -8.18 2.74
C PRO A 381 15.05 -7.59 1.33
N GLN A 382 14.39 -8.31 0.40
CA GLN A 382 14.14 -7.81 -0.95
C GLN A 382 13.23 -6.57 -0.93
N THR A 383 12.13 -6.63 -0.17
CA THR A 383 11.17 -5.52 -0.03
C THR A 383 11.83 -4.30 0.59
N THR A 384 12.65 -4.51 1.63
CA THR A 384 13.44 -3.43 2.24
C THR A 384 14.49 -2.89 1.28
N GLY A 385 15.09 -3.77 0.48
CA GLY A 385 16.10 -3.43 -0.52
C GLY A 385 15.59 -2.59 -1.68
N CYS A 386 14.33 -2.78 -2.08
CA CYS A 386 13.66 -1.92 -3.06
C CYS A 386 13.41 -0.49 -2.55
N GLY A 387 13.56 -0.24 -1.25
CA GLY A 387 13.49 1.10 -0.68
C GLY A 387 14.75 1.95 -0.90
N PHE A 388 15.87 1.37 -1.35
CA PHE A 388 17.16 2.06 -1.53
C PHE A 388 17.23 2.96 -2.75
#